data_AF-A0A3D0ZEU5-F1
#
_entry.id   AF-A0A3D0ZEU5-F1
#
_cell.length_a   1.000
_cell.length_b   1.000
_cell.length_c   1.000
_cell.angle_alpha   90.00
_cell.angle_beta   90.00
_cell.angle_gamma   90.00
#
_symmetry.space_group_name_H-M   'P 1'
#
loop_
_entity.id
_entity.type
_entity.pdbx_description
1 polymer ?
#
loop_
_entity_poly.entity_id
_entity_poly.type
_entity_poly.pdbx_seq_one_letter_code
_entity_poly.pdbx_strand_id
1 'polypeptide(L)'
;MTVRERGFRGTRALALPVFCFFALVSCARALPVEFAVRGSGAALFAGDSLSAAGVLDFSKPAKLKFHFQEMPALLPPVSLEIEYSFSAPLTEEIKKNYQLVFEAGDGQWLLPFDLSFLEPLSAGAADGAFFHYAVPVDDPFPFEFYVSLVPTESGAARNRRGREELPLFTIHSLAISGRWYGFHAEEHDDGRHFFVSPFVFARNGGAAVEYLIDPPGEGREAFDFSLSLLPGGDSGAVVSAENFEFELTRAADGLYLPPGIIALDAGPVRISGERAGAFSLCPAAVPVFPAPLTADPGVALDWPREHWRDSRFEIFRWDAFPSLLIFDTADYAVQDRLFKRLAFFVEKAGFRGRLAADIEIDGLHGWNAHDYRAVDLARFFESARVENFPLLNEERELERILLEQGIIRRARDGTIESGAGGIISVSRESADYLRSLFMAHEGFHGLFFIDEDFRDFSRERWQALSRQDKDFILSFFDYQRYDTGDEYLTINEF
;
A
#
# COMPACT_ATOMS: atom_id res chain seq x y z
N MET A 1 -62.48 1.38 -40.13
CA MET A 1 -62.13 0.49 -41.26
C MET A 1 -61.62 -0.80 -40.65
N THR A 2 -62.53 -1.78 -40.47
CA THR A 2 -62.58 -3.08 -41.22
C THR A 2 -61.47 -4.03 -40.77
N VAL A 3 -61.67 -5.27 -40.30
CA VAL A 3 -62.78 -6.27 -40.21
C VAL A 3 -62.22 -7.33 -39.21
N ARG A 4 -62.94 -7.77 -38.16
CA ARG A 4 -63.64 -9.09 -38.03
C ARG A 4 -62.75 -10.32 -38.33
N GLU A 5 -62.81 -11.51 -37.73
CA GLU A 5 -63.53 -12.19 -36.65
C GLU A 5 -63.12 -13.69 -36.75
N ARG A 6 -63.53 -14.53 -35.78
CA ARG A 6 -63.52 -16.03 -35.72
C ARG A 6 -62.20 -16.67 -35.25
N GLY A 7 -62.19 -17.63 -34.34
CA GLY A 7 -63.27 -18.40 -33.72
C GLY A 7 -62.92 -19.89 -33.65
N PHE A 8 -62.81 -20.40 -32.43
CA PHE A 8 -63.20 -21.74 -31.96
C PHE A 8 -62.34 -23.01 -32.16
N ARG A 9 -62.13 -23.67 -30.99
CA ARG A 9 -62.10 -25.12 -30.68
C ARG A 9 -60.98 -26.02 -31.23
N GLY A 10 -60.01 -26.31 -30.34
CA GLY A 10 -59.97 -27.56 -29.58
C GLY A 10 -59.65 -28.87 -30.32
N THR A 11 -58.46 -29.44 -30.02
CA THR A 11 -58.21 -30.89 -30.02
C THR A 11 -56.99 -31.18 -29.15
N ARG A 12 -57.15 -32.10 -28.18
CA ARG A 12 -56.07 -32.72 -27.41
C ARG A 12 -55.29 -33.66 -28.32
N ALA A 13 -53.95 -33.62 -28.28
CA ALA A 13 -53.12 -34.75 -28.68
C ALA A 13 -51.80 -34.78 -27.88
N LEU A 14 -51.61 -35.95 -27.27
CA LEU A 14 -50.48 -36.57 -26.61
C LEU A 14 -49.13 -35.83 -26.52
N ALA A 15 -48.62 -35.83 -25.28
CA ALA A 15 -47.23 -35.59 -24.92
C ALA A 15 -46.28 -36.64 -25.52
N LEU A 16 -45.21 -36.18 -26.17
CA LEU A 16 -43.93 -36.88 -26.26
C LEU A 16 -42.91 -36.06 -25.46
N PRO A 17 -42.14 -36.65 -24.52
CA PRO A 17 -41.05 -35.93 -23.89
C PRO A 17 -39.90 -35.80 -24.90
N VAL A 18 -39.60 -34.57 -25.28
CA VAL A 18 -38.30 -34.23 -25.89
C VAL A 18 -37.27 -34.39 -24.78
N PHE A 19 -36.48 -35.46 -24.85
CA PHE A 19 -35.26 -35.60 -24.06
C PHE A 19 -34.26 -34.56 -24.58
N CYS A 20 -34.24 -33.38 -23.96
CA CYS A 20 -33.08 -32.51 -24.03
C CYS A 20 -31.92 -33.22 -23.33
N PHE A 21 -30.98 -33.74 -24.11
CA PHE A 21 -29.64 -34.04 -23.64
C PHE A 21 -29.03 -32.73 -23.13
N PHE A 22 -29.11 -32.48 -21.83
CA PHE A 22 -28.14 -31.60 -21.18
C PHE A 22 -26.79 -32.31 -21.33
N ALA A 23 -25.95 -31.81 -22.23
CA ALA A 23 -24.53 -32.08 -22.15
C ALA A 23 -24.09 -31.59 -20.77
N LEU A 24 -23.85 -32.52 -19.85
CA LEU A 24 -23.10 -32.27 -18.64
C LEU A 24 -21.71 -31.83 -19.11
N VAL A 25 -21.52 -30.52 -19.22
CA VAL A 25 -20.19 -29.94 -19.25
C VAL A 25 -19.53 -30.45 -17.97
N SER A 26 -18.56 -31.35 -18.14
CA SER A 26 -17.70 -31.81 -17.07
C SER A 26 -16.99 -30.58 -16.53
N CYS A 27 -17.56 -29.92 -15.52
CA CYS A 27 -16.82 -28.99 -14.67
C CYS A 27 -15.70 -29.81 -14.05
N ALA A 28 -14.51 -29.77 -14.67
CA ALA A 28 -13.29 -30.24 -14.04
C ALA A 28 -13.24 -29.58 -12.66
N ARG A 29 -13.29 -30.39 -11.60
CA ARG A 29 -13.24 -29.87 -10.24
C ARG A 29 -11.88 -29.20 -10.08
N ALA A 30 -11.90 -27.90 -9.82
CA ALA A 30 -10.76 -27.15 -9.33
C ALA A 30 -10.13 -27.91 -8.15
N LEU A 31 -8.82 -28.15 -8.21
CA LEU A 31 -8.07 -28.82 -7.14
C LEU A 31 -7.35 -27.75 -6.31
N PRO A 32 -7.26 -27.88 -4.98
CA PRO A 32 -6.36 -27.02 -4.21
C PRO A 32 -4.92 -27.26 -4.68
N VAL A 33 -4.09 -26.21 -4.67
CA VAL A 33 -2.66 -26.36 -4.93
C VAL A 33 -1.97 -27.12 -3.79
N GLU A 34 -0.92 -27.88 -4.12
CA GLU A 34 -0.17 -28.72 -3.17
C GLU A 34 1.08 -28.00 -2.60
N PHE A 35 1.35 -26.78 -3.07
CA PHE A 35 2.45 -25.93 -2.64
C PHE A 35 1.96 -24.71 -1.84
N ALA A 36 2.87 -24.01 -1.16
CA ALA A 36 2.51 -22.92 -0.25
C ALA A 36 2.02 -21.66 -1.01
N VAL A 37 0.98 -21.00 -0.49
CA VAL A 37 0.51 -19.71 -0.99
C VAL A 37 0.53 -18.69 0.15
N ARG A 38 1.28 -17.60 -0.03
CA ARG A 38 1.53 -16.57 1.00
C ARG A 38 0.98 -15.21 0.56
N GLY A 39 0.65 -14.35 1.53
CA GLY A 39 0.30 -12.94 1.27
C GLY A 39 -1.06 -12.67 0.59
N SER A 40 -1.73 -13.68 0.02
CA SER A 40 -2.98 -13.47 -0.71
C SER A 40 -4.21 -13.30 0.21
N GLY A 41 -4.27 -14.03 1.32
CA GLY A 41 -5.51 -14.25 2.08
C GLY A 41 -6.59 -15.05 1.32
N ALA A 42 -6.49 -15.12 0.00
CA ALA A 42 -7.38 -15.82 -0.92
C ALA A 42 -6.88 -17.23 -1.25
N ALA A 43 -7.81 -18.18 -1.36
CA ALA A 43 -7.51 -19.55 -1.77
C ALA A 43 -7.16 -19.63 -3.27
N LEU A 44 -6.11 -20.39 -3.59
CA LEU A 44 -5.65 -20.66 -4.95
C LEU A 44 -5.97 -22.09 -5.36
N PHE A 45 -6.46 -22.24 -6.58
CA PHE A 45 -6.85 -23.53 -7.15
C PHE A 45 -6.20 -23.78 -8.51
N ALA A 46 -5.91 -25.05 -8.75
CA ALA A 46 -5.36 -25.59 -9.97
C ALA A 46 -6.44 -26.15 -10.91
N GLY A 47 -6.20 -26.02 -12.22
CA GLY A 47 -7.09 -26.54 -13.26
C GLY A 47 -7.03 -28.07 -13.46
N ASP A 48 -5.91 -28.69 -13.10
CA ASP A 48 -5.66 -30.13 -13.20
C ASP A 48 -4.62 -30.60 -12.17
N SER A 49 -4.31 -31.90 -12.16
CA SER A 49 -3.38 -32.49 -11.19
C SER A 49 -1.92 -32.05 -11.39
N LEU A 50 -1.51 -31.73 -12.62
CA LEU A 50 -0.15 -31.22 -12.87
C LEU A 50 0.00 -29.80 -12.34
N SER A 51 -1.03 -28.98 -12.55
CA SER A 51 -1.14 -27.63 -12.00
C SER A 51 -1.18 -27.68 -10.47
N ALA A 52 -1.90 -28.63 -9.87
CA ALA A 52 -1.98 -28.77 -8.42
C ALA A 52 -0.61 -29.05 -7.79
N ALA A 53 0.17 -29.94 -8.41
CA ALA A 53 1.53 -30.26 -7.99
C ALA A 53 2.55 -29.15 -8.32
N GLY A 54 2.25 -28.25 -9.27
CA GLY A 54 3.17 -27.19 -9.67
C GLY A 54 4.39 -27.69 -10.47
N VAL A 55 4.27 -28.82 -11.19
CA VAL A 55 5.41 -29.48 -11.86
C VAL A 55 5.28 -29.46 -13.38
N LEU A 56 6.34 -29.04 -14.08
CA LEU A 56 6.48 -29.15 -15.54
C LEU A 56 7.63 -30.08 -15.91
N ASP A 57 7.35 -31.04 -16.79
CA ASP A 57 8.32 -32.00 -17.32
C ASP A 57 8.79 -31.55 -18.71
N PHE A 58 10.10 -31.34 -18.87
CA PHE A 58 10.66 -30.87 -20.13
C PHE A 58 10.50 -31.86 -21.30
N SER A 59 10.20 -33.14 -21.01
CA SER A 59 9.86 -34.13 -22.03
C SER A 59 8.51 -33.89 -22.69
N LYS A 60 7.62 -33.12 -22.07
CA LYS A 60 6.26 -32.86 -22.53
C LYS A 60 5.87 -31.40 -22.26
N PRO A 61 5.97 -30.51 -23.27
CA PRO A 61 5.45 -29.16 -23.17
C PRO A 61 4.03 -29.15 -22.60
N ALA A 62 3.84 -28.42 -21.51
CA ALA A 62 2.59 -28.35 -20.79
C ALA A 62 2.35 -26.93 -20.26
N LYS A 63 1.10 -26.67 -19.88
CA LYS A 63 0.62 -25.39 -19.36
C LYS A 63 -0.06 -25.65 -18.02
N LEU A 64 0.51 -25.11 -16.94
CA LEU A 64 -0.10 -25.09 -15.62
C LEU A 64 -1.14 -23.96 -15.58
N LYS A 65 -2.34 -24.25 -15.09
CA LYS A 65 -3.43 -23.28 -14.96
C LYS A 65 -3.79 -23.08 -13.49
N PHE A 66 -3.82 -21.82 -13.06
CA PHE A 66 -4.16 -21.42 -11.71
C PHE A 66 -5.28 -20.37 -11.70
N HIS A 67 -6.10 -20.38 -10.65
CA HIS A 67 -7.10 -19.35 -10.43
C HIS A 67 -7.32 -19.06 -8.94
N PHE A 68 -7.48 -17.78 -8.61
CA PHE A 68 -7.89 -17.35 -7.27
C PHE A 68 -9.41 -17.41 -7.15
N GLN A 69 -9.90 -17.93 -6.02
CA GLN A 69 -11.35 -18.00 -5.76
C GLN A 69 -11.97 -16.61 -5.50
N GLU A 70 -11.19 -15.72 -4.91
CA GLU A 70 -11.60 -14.38 -4.55
C GLU A 70 -10.44 -13.40 -4.72
N MET A 71 -10.74 -12.10 -4.65
CA MET A 71 -9.71 -11.07 -4.83
C MET A 71 -8.75 -11.11 -3.65
N PRO A 72 -7.42 -11.14 -3.89
CA PRO A 72 -6.44 -11.07 -2.83
C PRO A 72 -6.58 -9.82 -1.95
N ALA A 73 -6.11 -9.92 -0.70
CA ALA A 73 -6.21 -8.84 0.27
C ALA A 73 -5.35 -7.62 -0.10
N LEU A 74 -4.20 -7.84 -0.75
CA LEU A 74 -3.30 -6.79 -1.22
C LEU A 74 -3.75 -6.34 -2.62
N LEU A 75 -4.08 -5.05 -2.77
CA LEU A 75 -4.47 -4.45 -4.04
C LEU A 75 -3.25 -3.85 -4.77
N PRO A 76 -3.25 -3.80 -6.11
CA PRO A 76 -2.18 -3.22 -6.90
C PRO A 76 -1.74 -1.82 -6.41
N PRO A 77 -0.46 -1.45 -6.56
CA PRO A 77 0.58 -2.17 -7.30
C PRO A 77 1.16 -3.35 -6.50
N VAL A 78 1.04 -4.56 -7.04
CA VAL A 78 1.57 -5.80 -6.44
C VAL A 78 2.45 -6.55 -7.43
N SER A 79 3.22 -7.49 -6.90
CA SER A 79 3.90 -8.53 -7.67
C SER A 79 3.34 -9.90 -7.29
N LEU A 80 3.24 -10.80 -8.27
CA LEU A 80 3.10 -12.23 -8.02
C LEU A 80 4.49 -12.84 -8.04
N GLU A 81 4.92 -13.34 -6.89
CA GLU A 81 6.24 -13.92 -6.68
C GLU A 81 6.14 -15.43 -6.75
N ILE A 82 7.01 -16.03 -7.57
CA ILE A 82 7.04 -17.46 -7.83
C ILE A 82 8.36 -18.02 -7.37
N GLU A 83 8.30 -18.90 -6.38
CA GLU A 83 9.44 -19.69 -5.93
C GLU A 83 9.51 -20.99 -6.71
N TYR A 84 10.60 -21.22 -7.44
CA TYR A 84 10.78 -22.44 -8.22
C TYR A 84 12.24 -22.90 -8.28
N SER A 85 12.42 -24.16 -8.65
CA SER A 85 13.73 -24.74 -8.94
C SER A 85 13.66 -25.80 -10.05
N PHE A 86 14.83 -26.26 -10.48
CA PHE A 86 14.99 -27.34 -11.45
C PHE A 86 15.60 -28.57 -10.78
N SER A 87 15.12 -29.76 -11.13
CA SER A 87 15.63 -31.02 -10.55
C SER A 87 17.08 -31.35 -10.93
N ALA A 88 17.60 -30.70 -11.98
CA ALA A 88 18.98 -30.80 -12.44
C ALA A 88 19.36 -29.53 -13.23
N PRO A 89 20.67 -29.21 -13.34
CA PRO A 89 21.14 -28.09 -14.14
C PRO A 89 20.68 -28.18 -15.60
N LEU A 90 20.18 -27.06 -16.14
CA LEU A 90 19.70 -27.00 -17.52
C LEU A 90 20.86 -26.88 -18.50
N THR A 91 20.90 -27.76 -19.51
CA THR A 91 21.92 -27.68 -20.57
C THR A 91 21.64 -26.52 -21.51
N GLU A 92 22.68 -25.99 -22.17
CA GLU A 92 22.54 -24.94 -23.19
C GLU A 92 21.63 -25.35 -24.36
N GLU A 93 21.52 -26.66 -24.64
CA GLU A 93 20.56 -27.16 -25.62
C GLU A 93 19.11 -27.01 -25.15
N ILE A 94 18.83 -27.33 -23.89
CA ILE A 94 17.49 -27.15 -23.30
C ILE A 94 17.11 -25.66 -23.30
N LYS A 95 18.01 -24.78 -22.84
CA LYS A 95 17.77 -23.33 -22.80
C LYS A 95 17.51 -22.73 -24.19
N LYS A 96 18.10 -23.30 -25.26
CA LYS A 96 17.85 -22.89 -26.64
C LYS A 96 16.53 -23.41 -27.21
N ASN A 97 16.08 -24.58 -26.75
CA ASN A 97 14.93 -25.29 -27.30
C ASN A 97 13.62 -24.95 -26.60
N TYR A 98 13.67 -24.36 -25.41
CA TYR A 98 12.50 -24.08 -24.60
C TYR A 98 12.55 -22.70 -23.97
N GLN A 99 11.36 -22.20 -23.62
CA GLN A 99 11.16 -21.02 -22.79
C GLN A 99 10.13 -21.35 -21.72
N LEU A 100 10.33 -20.78 -20.53
CA LEU A 100 9.34 -20.85 -19.46
C LEU A 100 8.62 -19.51 -19.40
N VAL A 101 7.31 -19.54 -19.67
CA VAL A 101 6.48 -18.35 -19.83
C VAL A 101 5.47 -18.30 -18.71
N PHE A 102 5.47 -17.19 -17.97
CA PHE A 102 4.41 -16.84 -17.03
C PHE A 102 3.44 -15.87 -17.69
N GLU A 103 2.15 -16.14 -17.63
CA GLU A 103 1.09 -15.32 -18.22
C GLU A 103 0.08 -14.94 -17.14
N ALA A 104 -0.18 -13.64 -16.96
CA ALA A 104 -1.21 -13.15 -16.04
C ALA A 104 -1.84 -11.86 -16.59
N GLY A 105 -3.17 -11.85 -16.71
CA GLY A 105 -3.88 -10.76 -17.40
C GLY A 105 -3.42 -10.65 -18.86
N ASP A 106 -3.07 -9.43 -19.28
CA ASP A 106 -2.52 -9.16 -20.60
C ASP A 106 -0.97 -9.26 -20.65
N GLY A 107 -0.33 -9.54 -19.51
CA GLY A 107 1.12 -9.63 -19.37
C GLY A 107 1.67 -11.02 -19.65
N GLN A 108 2.84 -11.08 -20.30
CA GLN A 108 3.64 -12.31 -20.49
C GLN A 108 5.09 -12.06 -20.11
N TRP A 109 5.67 -13.00 -19.35
CA TRP A 109 6.98 -12.85 -18.73
C TRP A 109 7.80 -14.12 -18.91
N LEU A 110 9.08 -13.97 -19.25
CA LEU A 110 10.00 -15.10 -19.32
C LEU A 110 10.58 -15.35 -17.93
N LEU A 111 10.27 -16.50 -17.36
CA LEU A 111 10.89 -16.96 -16.12
C LEU A 111 12.34 -17.39 -16.42
N PRO A 112 13.33 -16.83 -15.71
CA PRO A 112 14.73 -17.12 -15.98
C PRO A 112 15.09 -18.59 -15.70
N PHE A 113 15.87 -19.19 -16.59
CA PHE A 113 16.49 -20.50 -16.35
C PHE A 113 17.76 -20.42 -15.51
N ASP A 114 18.40 -19.27 -15.53
CA ASP A 114 19.58 -18.92 -14.75
C ASP A 114 19.63 -17.40 -14.58
N LEU A 115 20.60 -16.92 -13.82
CA LEU A 115 20.82 -15.50 -13.57
C LEU A 115 22.08 -14.99 -14.28
N SER A 116 22.41 -15.54 -15.45
CA SER A 116 23.57 -15.10 -16.23
C SER A 116 23.48 -13.61 -16.60
N PHE A 117 22.27 -13.08 -16.74
CA PHE A 117 22.01 -11.65 -16.97
C PHE A 117 22.30 -10.74 -15.76
N LEU A 118 22.61 -11.33 -14.60
CA LEU A 118 23.05 -10.64 -13.37
C LEU A 118 24.46 -11.04 -12.95
N GLU A 119 25.28 -11.61 -13.83
CA GLU A 119 26.68 -11.86 -13.48
C GLU A 119 27.37 -10.57 -13.00
N PRO A 120 28.20 -10.64 -11.94
CA PRO A 120 28.69 -11.83 -11.25
C PRO A 120 27.89 -12.26 -10.01
N LEU A 121 26.71 -11.69 -9.73
CA LEU A 121 25.88 -12.07 -8.57
C LEU A 121 25.60 -13.59 -8.54
N SER A 122 25.35 -14.14 -9.73
CA SER A 122 25.01 -15.53 -9.99
C SER A 122 26.22 -16.47 -10.12
N ALA A 123 27.44 -15.95 -9.98
CA ALA A 123 28.65 -16.77 -10.08
C ALA A 123 28.64 -17.87 -8.99
N GLY A 124 28.64 -19.13 -9.42
CA GLY A 124 28.59 -20.30 -8.53
C GLY A 124 27.18 -20.79 -8.18
N ALA A 125 26.12 -20.18 -8.70
CA ALA A 125 24.72 -20.59 -8.46
C ALA A 125 24.28 -21.87 -9.19
N ALA A 126 25.22 -22.66 -9.73
CA ALA A 126 24.94 -23.64 -10.77
C ALA A 126 24.17 -24.89 -10.30
N ASP A 127 24.13 -25.17 -8.99
CA ASP A 127 23.52 -26.39 -8.45
C ASP A 127 22.56 -26.07 -7.29
N GLY A 128 21.28 -26.45 -7.44
CA GLY A 128 20.29 -26.41 -6.35
C GLY A 128 19.76 -25.02 -5.95
N ALA A 129 19.95 -24.00 -6.78
CA ALA A 129 19.44 -22.66 -6.49
C ALA A 129 17.89 -22.61 -6.54
N PHE A 130 17.31 -21.81 -5.65
CA PHE A 130 15.90 -21.46 -5.65
C PHE A 130 15.73 -20.06 -6.24
N PHE A 131 14.81 -19.92 -7.19
CA PHE A 131 14.49 -18.66 -7.83
C PHE A 131 13.17 -18.14 -7.28
N HIS A 132 13.19 -16.91 -6.77
CA HIS A 132 12.01 -16.15 -6.37
C HIS A 132 11.82 -15.04 -7.39
N TYR A 133 10.96 -15.26 -8.37
CA TYR A 133 10.75 -14.32 -9.46
C TYR A 133 9.48 -13.50 -9.26
N ALA A 134 9.64 -12.19 -9.02
CA ALA A 134 8.55 -11.27 -8.70
C ALA A 134 8.01 -10.59 -9.96
N VAL A 135 6.93 -11.13 -10.51
CA VAL A 135 6.28 -10.61 -11.72
C VAL A 135 5.33 -9.47 -11.36
N PRO A 136 5.47 -8.26 -11.92
CA PRO A 136 4.54 -7.18 -11.64
C PRO A 136 3.16 -7.50 -12.24
N VAL A 137 2.12 -7.23 -11.46
CA VAL A 137 0.73 -7.48 -11.83
C VAL A 137 -0.06 -6.19 -11.68
N ASP A 138 -0.64 -5.73 -12.79
CA ASP A 138 -1.38 -4.46 -12.86
C ASP A 138 -2.86 -4.59 -12.45
N ASP A 139 -3.55 -3.46 -12.40
CA ASP A 139 -5.00 -3.36 -12.15
C ASP A 139 -5.76 -3.39 -13.50
N PRO A 140 -6.78 -4.25 -13.68
CA PRO A 140 -7.37 -5.19 -12.72
C PRO A 140 -6.50 -6.42 -12.45
N PHE A 141 -6.47 -6.84 -11.17
CA PHE A 141 -5.78 -8.07 -10.77
C PHE A 141 -6.32 -9.29 -11.54
N PRO A 142 -5.45 -10.10 -12.17
CA PRO A 142 -5.84 -11.27 -12.93
C PRO A 142 -6.20 -12.43 -11.99
N PHE A 143 -7.47 -12.81 -11.99
CA PHE A 143 -7.95 -13.97 -11.24
C PHE A 143 -7.45 -15.30 -11.78
N GLU A 144 -6.98 -15.33 -13.03
CA GLU A 144 -6.38 -16.51 -13.66
C GLU A 144 -4.97 -16.18 -14.16
N PHE A 145 -4.05 -17.13 -14.01
CA PHE A 145 -2.70 -17.04 -14.55
C PHE A 145 -2.16 -18.43 -14.91
N TYR A 146 -1.06 -18.44 -15.66
CA TYR A 146 -0.50 -19.64 -16.25
C TYR A 146 1.02 -19.69 -16.19
N VAL A 147 1.57 -20.89 -16.07
CA VAL A 147 3.00 -21.16 -16.26
C VAL A 147 3.14 -22.22 -17.35
N SER A 148 3.83 -21.89 -18.44
CA SER A 148 3.91 -22.73 -19.62
C SER A 148 5.35 -23.02 -20.00
N LEU A 149 5.63 -24.28 -20.34
CA LEU A 149 6.86 -24.63 -21.04
C LEU A 149 6.61 -24.62 -22.54
N VAL A 150 7.16 -23.63 -23.24
CA VAL A 150 6.93 -23.39 -24.67
C VAL A 150 8.18 -23.76 -25.48
N PRO A 151 8.08 -24.65 -26.48
CA PRO A 151 9.19 -24.92 -27.39
C PRO A 151 9.52 -23.68 -28.24
N THR A 152 10.80 -23.39 -28.44
CA THR A 152 11.25 -22.39 -29.41
C THR A 152 11.13 -22.94 -30.84
N GLU A 153 11.12 -22.07 -31.85
CA GLU A 153 11.04 -22.48 -33.27
C GLU A 153 12.11 -23.54 -33.66
N SER A 154 13.28 -23.49 -33.03
CA SER A 154 14.37 -24.47 -33.19
C SER A 154 14.14 -25.82 -32.50
N GLY A 155 13.38 -25.86 -31.39
CA GLY A 155 13.16 -27.05 -30.57
C GLY A 155 12.05 -27.98 -31.09
N ALA A 156 11.04 -27.43 -31.79
CA ALA A 156 9.90 -28.19 -32.30
C ALA A 156 10.29 -29.32 -33.28
N ALA A 157 11.49 -29.25 -33.89
CA ALA A 157 11.94 -30.18 -34.91
C ALA A 157 12.78 -31.38 -34.40
N ARG A 158 13.25 -31.41 -33.13
CA ARG A 158 14.31 -32.35 -32.70
C ARG A 158 13.94 -33.44 -31.67
N ASN A 159 12.78 -33.38 -31.02
CA ASN A 159 12.46 -34.32 -29.94
C ASN A 159 11.91 -35.67 -30.40
N ARG A 160 12.75 -36.50 -31.03
CA ARG A 160 12.40 -37.91 -31.28
C ARG A 160 13.44 -38.97 -30.94
N ARG A 161 14.65 -38.65 -30.46
CA ARG A 161 15.64 -39.69 -30.15
C ARG A 161 16.59 -39.32 -29.01
N GLY A 162 16.33 -39.85 -27.82
CA GLY A 162 17.25 -39.82 -26.68
C GLY A 162 16.49 -40.15 -25.39
N ARG A 163 17.02 -41.07 -24.59
CA ARG A 163 16.39 -41.61 -23.37
C ARG A 163 17.02 -40.98 -22.12
N GLU A 164 17.41 -39.72 -22.21
CA GLU A 164 17.95 -38.96 -21.08
C GLU A 164 16.77 -38.41 -20.27
N GLU A 165 16.85 -38.57 -18.94
CA GLU A 165 15.88 -37.95 -18.03
C GLU A 165 16.02 -36.44 -18.14
N LEU A 166 15.00 -35.80 -18.70
CA LEU A 166 14.94 -34.35 -18.81
C LEU A 166 14.61 -33.74 -17.44
N PRO A 167 15.12 -32.53 -17.14
CA PRO A 167 14.89 -31.87 -15.86
C PRO A 167 13.40 -31.56 -15.63
N LEU A 168 13.00 -31.51 -14.37
CA LEU A 168 11.69 -31.08 -13.92
C LEU A 168 11.78 -29.66 -13.39
N PHE A 169 10.82 -28.82 -13.76
CA PHE A 169 10.55 -27.54 -13.11
C PHE A 169 9.51 -27.75 -12.00
N THR A 170 9.75 -27.20 -10.82
CA THR A 170 8.84 -27.33 -9.66
C THR A 170 8.60 -25.97 -9.02
N ILE A 171 7.34 -25.63 -8.80
CA ILE A 171 6.91 -24.48 -7.98
C ILE A 171 6.84 -24.93 -6.52
N HIS A 172 7.57 -24.25 -5.63
CA HIS A 172 7.56 -24.53 -4.18
C HIS A 172 6.63 -23.60 -3.42
N SER A 173 6.49 -22.35 -3.88
CA SER A 173 5.53 -21.42 -3.32
C SER A 173 5.14 -20.31 -4.30
N LEU A 174 3.98 -19.70 -4.00
CA LEU A 174 3.53 -18.46 -4.61
C LEU A 174 3.27 -17.43 -3.52
N ALA A 175 3.64 -16.18 -3.76
CA ALA A 175 3.31 -15.08 -2.86
C ALA A 175 2.74 -13.88 -3.62
N ILE A 176 1.86 -13.15 -2.97
CA ILE A 176 1.48 -11.80 -3.39
C ILE A 176 2.19 -10.82 -2.47
N SER A 177 3.05 -9.99 -3.04
CA SER A 177 3.86 -9.00 -2.33
C SER A 177 3.64 -7.61 -2.90
N GLY A 178 4.00 -6.57 -2.13
CA GLY A 178 4.04 -5.21 -2.66
C GLY A 178 4.97 -5.16 -3.87
N ARG A 179 4.61 -4.39 -4.90
CA ARG A 179 5.42 -4.30 -6.11
C ARG A 179 6.85 -3.87 -5.76
N TRP A 180 7.83 -4.51 -6.38
CA TRP A 180 9.23 -4.13 -6.26
C TRP A 180 9.97 -4.52 -7.53
N TYR A 181 11.05 -3.81 -7.82
CA TYR A 181 11.98 -4.12 -8.90
C TYR A 181 13.39 -4.23 -8.35
N GLY A 182 14.17 -5.21 -8.82
CA GLY A 182 15.56 -5.37 -8.41
C GLY A 182 15.97 -6.82 -8.15
N PHE A 183 16.98 -6.99 -7.31
CA PHE A 183 17.46 -8.30 -6.90
C PHE A 183 18.05 -8.30 -5.49
N HIS A 184 18.05 -9.46 -4.86
CA HIS A 184 18.90 -9.80 -3.72
C HIS A 184 19.12 -11.31 -3.65
N ALA A 185 20.11 -11.74 -2.87
CA ALA A 185 20.36 -13.15 -2.63
C ALA A 185 20.50 -13.43 -1.13
N GLU A 186 19.95 -14.55 -0.70
CA GLU A 186 20.00 -15.02 0.69
C GLU A 186 20.56 -16.44 0.75
N GLU A 187 21.32 -16.75 1.81
CA GLU A 187 21.78 -18.09 2.10
C GLU A 187 20.82 -18.75 3.10
N HIS A 188 20.22 -19.89 2.72
CA HIS A 188 19.34 -20.70 3.55
C HIS A 188 19.95 -22.09 3.76
N ASP A 189 19.43 -22.84 4.74
CA ASP A 189 19.91 -24.20 5.05
C ASP A 189 19.72 -25.19 3.88
N ASP A 190 18.74 -24.94 3.02
CA ASP A 190 18.39 -25.74 1.84
C ASP A 190 19.02 -25.25 0.54
N GLY A 191 19.71 -24.12 0.55
CA GLY A 191 20.47 -23.60 -0.58
C GLY A 191 20.45 -22.09 -0.66
N ARG A 192 20.96 -21.57 -1.78
CA ARG A 192 20.97 -20.14 -2.04
C ARG A 192 19.69 -19.71 -2.75
N HIS A 193 19.00 -18.72 -2.20
CA HIS A 193 17.76 -18.18 -2.72
C HIS A 193 18.04 -16.86 -3.43
N PHE A 194 17.59 -16.75 -4.68
CA PHE A 194 17.74 -15.55 -5.48
C PHE A 194 16.39 -14.91 -5.73
N PHE A 195 16.23 -13.69 -5.24
CA PHE A 195 15.04 -12.88 -5.43
C PHE A 195 15.32 -11.90 -6.55
N VAL A 196 14.52 -11.93 -7.61
CA VAL A 196 14.73 -11.12 -8.81
C VAL A 196 13.39 -10.70 -9.41
N SER A 197 13.31 -9.47 -9.91
CA SER A 197 12.18 -9.01 -10.72
C SER A 197 12.54 -8.91 -12.21
N PRO A 198 11.55 -8.79 -13.11
CA PRO A 198 11.77 -8.25 -14.44
C PRO A 198 12.41 -6.86 -14.43
N PHE A 199 12.92 -6.44 -15.60
CA PHE A 199 13.51 -5.12 -15.86
C PHE A 199 14.82 -4.82 -15.12
N VAL A 200 15.51 -5.86 -14.68
CA VAL A 200 16.82 -5.77 -14.05
C VAL A 200 17.86 -6.33 -15.00
N PHE A 201 18.95 -5.60 -15.19
CA PHE A 201 20.01 -5.96 -16.12
C PHE A 201 21.38 -5.68 -15.51
N ALA A 202 22.36 -6.53 -15.79
CA ALA A 202 23.76 -6.22 -15.56
C ALA A 202 24.49 -5.94 -16.88
N ARG A 203 25.42 -4.99 -16.86
CA ARG A 203 26.35 -4.69 -17.95
C ARG A 203 27.78 -4.81 -17.42
N ASN A 204 28.56 -5.69 -18.03
CA ASN A 204 29.98 -5.81 -17.75
C ASN A 204 30.76 -4.81 -18.62
N GLY A 205 31.15 -3.68 -18.01
CA GLY A 205 31.89 -2.59 -18.68
C GLY A 205 33.42 -2.72 -18.61
N GLY A 206 33.95 -3.83 -18.10
CA GLY A 206 35.38 -4.03 -17.87
C GLY A 206 35.71 -4.18 -16.39
N ALA A 207 36.23 -3.12 -15.74
CA ALA A 207 36.70 -3.15 -14.35
C ALA A 207 35.58 -3.06 -13.29
N ALA A 208 34.35 -2.72 -13.69
CA ALA A 208 33.20 -2.56 -12.81
C ALA A 208 31.95 -3.18 -13.45
N VAL A 209 31.02 -3.62 -12.60
CA VAL A 209 29.71 -4.14 -12.99
C VAL A 209 28.71 -3.01 -12.85
N GLU A 210 27.92 -2.77 -13.89
CA GLU A 210 26.82 -1.83 -13.83
C GLU A 210 25.50 -2.61 -13.74
N TYR A 211 24.70 -2.36 -12.70
CA TYR A 211 23.34 -2.89 -12.59
C TYR A 211 22.34 -1.78 -12.94
N LEU A 212 21.30 -2.13 -13.69
CA LEU A 212 20.25 -1.22 -14.12
C LEU A 212 18.87 -1.78 -13.73
N ILE A 213 18.01 -0.92 -13.20
CA ILE A 213 16.58 -1.19 -13.01
C ILE A 213 15.81 -0.21 -13.89
N ASP A 214 15.02 -0.74 -14.82
CA ASP A 214 14.35 0.04 -15.88
C ASP A 214 12.85 -0.33 -16.03
N PRO A 215 11.98 -0.02 -15.04
CA PRO A 215 10.57 -0.42 -15.07
C PRO A 215 9.82 0.21 -16.27
N PRO A 216 8.67 -0.33 -16.71
CA PRO A 216 7.92 0.22 -17.84
C PRO A 216 7.31 1.59 -17.52
N GLY A 217 7.15 2.45 -18.54
CA GLY A 217 6.71 3.85 -18.38
C GLY A 217 5.38 4.04 -17.65
N GLU A 218 4.37 3.19 -17.92
CA GLU A 218 3.07 3.21 -17.22
C GLU A 218 3.21 2.99 -15.70
N GLY A 219 4.26 2.29 -15.27
CA GLY A 219 4.60 2.10 -13.86
C GLY A 219 5.45 3.22 -13.25
N ARG A 220 6.05 4.10 -14.07
CA ARG A 220 6.91 5.21 -13.60
C ARG A 220 6.14 6.48 -13.25
N GLU A 221 5.03 6.73 -13.95
CA GLU A 221 4.24 7.96 -13.76
C GLU A 221 3.25 7.87 -12.59
N ALA A 222 2.93 6.66 -12.14
CA ALA A 222 1.90 6.43 -11.14
C ALA A 222 2.40 6.49 -9.69
N PHE A 223 3.70 6.35 -9.45
CA PHE A 223 4.28 6.27 -8.12
C PHE A 223 5.67 6.91 -8.07
N ASP A 224 6.00 7.50 -6.94
CA ASP A 224 7.39 7.72 -6.57
C ASP A 224 8.02 6.40 -6.13
N PHE A 225 9.35 6.37 -6.05
CA PHE A 225 10.07 5.15 -5.68
C PHE A 225 11.00 5.39 -4.51
N SER A 226 11.00 4.44 -3.57
CA SER A 226 12.10 4.28 -2.62
C SER A 226 13.15 3.34 -3.20
N LEU A 227 14.40 3.56 -2.84
CA LEU A 227 15.52 2.71 -3.24
C LEU A 227 16.24 2.18 -2.01
N SER A 228 16.55 0.89 -2.04
CA SER A 228 17.42 0.25 -1.06
C SER A 228 18.57 -0.45 -1.77
N LEU A 229 19.79 -0.23 -1.31
CA LEU A 229 21.00 -0.83 -1.85
C LEU A 229 21.87 -1.36 -0.70
N LEU A 230 22.28 -2.62 -0.82
CA LEU A 230 23.32 -3.23 0.01
C LEU A 230 24.55 -3.50 -0.88
N PRO A 231 25.68 -2.80 -0.68
CA PRO A 231 26.91 -3.08 -1.41
C PRO A 231 27.44 -4.48 -1.05
N GLY A 232 27.94 -5.22 -2.04
CA GLY A 232 28.41 -6.59 -1.91
C GLY A 232 29.93 -6.71 -1.72
N GLY A 233 30.59 -5.66 -1.23
CA GLY A 233 32.04 -5.64 -1.02
C GLY A 233 32.54 -4.37 -0.32
N ASP A 234 33.85 -4.31 -0.10
CA ASP A 234 34.52 -3.22 0.63
C ASP A 234 34.74 -1.96 -0.22
N SER A 235 34.35 -1.93 -1.49
CA SER A 235 34.51 -0.76 -2.37
C SER A 235 33.21 0.05 -2.44
N GLY A 236 33.34 1.33 -2.80
CA GLY A 236 32.19 2.21 -2.94
C GLY A 236 31.30 1.84 -4.13
N ALA A 237 30.08 2.36 -4.13
CA ALA A 237 29.13 2.24 -5.24
C ALA A 237 28.57 3.61 -5.59
N VAL A 238 28.35 3.86 -6.88
CA VAL A 238 27.69 5.07 -7.36
C VAL A 238 26.30 4.71 -7.84
N VAL A 239 25.28 5.31 -7.22
CA VAL A 239 23.88 5.19 -7.63
C VAL A 239 23.51 6.46 -8.40
N SER A 240 22.97 6.30 -9.60
CA SER A 240 22.51 7.43 -10.39
C SER A 240 21.17 7.14 -11.06
N ALA A 241 20.32 8.15 -11.10
CA ALA A 241 19.23 8.27 -12.05
C ALA A 241 19.25 9.71 -12.55
N GLU A 242 18.82 10.00 -13.77
CA GLU A 242 19.22 11.19 -14.56
C GLU A 242 19.47 12.52 -13.82
N ASN A 243 18.65 12.86 -12.83
CA ASN A 243 18.71 14.11 -12.06
C ASN A 243 19.51 14.03 -10.74
N PHE A 244 20.01 12.86 -10.32
CA PHE A 244 20.81 12.69 -9.12
C PHE A 244 21.95 11.67 -9.28
N GLU A 245 22.98 11.86 -8.48
CA GLU A 245 24.08 10.92 -8.32
C GLU A 245 24.48 10.87 -6.84
N PHE A 246 24.54 9.67 -6.28
CA PHE A 246 24.96 9.39 -4.90
C PHE A 246 26.18 8.48 -4.92
N GLU A 247 27.26 8.90 -4.28
CA GLU A 247 28.46 8.10 -4.10
C GLU A 247 28.49 7.53 -2.67
N LEU A 248 28.50 6.20 -2.57
CA LEU A 248 28.70 5.46 -1.33
C LEU A 248 30.19 5.21 -1.15
N THR A 249 30.73 5.65 -0.01
CA THR A 249 32.10 5.30 0.39
C THR A 249 32.11 3.98 1.19
N ARG A 250 33.29 3.35 1.28
CA ARG A 250 33.59 1.95 1.70
C ARG A 250 33.05 1.45 3.07
N ALA A 251 32.12 2.15 3.73
CA ALA A 251 31.72 1.87 5.12
C ALA A 251 30.21 2.02 5.39
N ALA A 252 29.36 2.06 4.36
CA ALA A 252 27.91 2.14 4.57
C ALA A 252 27.29 0.74 4.70
N ASP A 253 26.52 0.52 5.76
CA ASP A 253 25.69 -0.70 5.96
C ASP A 253 24.57 -0.84 4.89
N GLY A 254 24.38 0.19 4.08
CA GLY A 254 23.42 0.27 2.99
C GLY A 254 23.09 1.71 2.63
N LEU A 255 22.39 1.90 1.51
CA LEU A 255 21.77 3.17 1.13
C LEU A 255 20.26 2.99 1.07
N TYR A 256 19.54 3.87 1.74
CA TYR A 256 18.11 4.04 1.58
C TYR A 256 17.80 5.44 1.08
N LEU A 257 17.14 5.55 -0.07
CA LEU A 257 16.60 6.81 -0.57
C LEU A 257 15.07 6.76 -0.44
N PRO A 258 14.45 7.72 0.28
CA PRO A 258 13.01 7.74 0.45
C PRO A 258 12.28 8.13 -0.87
N PRO A 259 10.96 7.89 -0.94
CA PRO A 259 10.14 8.29 -2.09
C PRO A 259 10.23 9.80 -2.33
N GLY A 260 10.15 10.22 -3.59
CA GLY A 260 10.22 11.62 -4.01
C GLY A 260 11.64 12.17 -4.20
N ILE A 261 12.67 11.45 -3.75
CA ILE A 261 14.07 11.73 -4.13
C ILE A 261 14.35 11.20 -5.54
N ILE A 262 13.74 10.06 -5.89
CA ILE A 262 13.92 9.38 -7.17
C ILE A 262 12.71 9.65 -8.05
N ALA A 263 12.88 10.53 -9.03
CA ALA A 263 11.96 10.65 -10.15
C ALA A 263 12.44 9.74 -11.29
N LEU A 264 11.61 8.80 -11.72
CA LEU A 264 11.91 7.91 -12.86
C LEU A 264 11.33 8.41 -14.18
N ASP A 265 10.83 9.65 -14.19
CA ASP A 265 10.26 10.30 -15.38
C ASP A 265 11.22 10.33 -16.57
N ALA A 266 12.53 10.24 -16.32
CA ALA A 266 13.54 10.48 -17.33
C ALA A 266 14.40 9.26 -17.73
N GLY A 267 14.59 8.23 -16.88
CA GLY A 267 15.47 7.10 -17.23
C GLY A 267 15.63 5.98 -16.19
N PRO A 268 16.43 4.93 -16.49
CA PRO A 268 16.71 3.83 -15.56
C PRO A 268 17.50 4.29 -14.34
N VAL A 269 17.31 3.60 -13.21
CA VAL A 269 18.22 3.71 -12.06
C VAL A 269 19.42 2.80 -12.29
N ARG A 270 20.61 3.35 -12.15
CA ARG A 270 21.88 2.68 -12.38
C ARG A 270 22.68 2.61 -11.10
N ILE A 271 23.39 1.50 -10.94
CA ILE A 271 24.44 1.35 -9.94
C ILE A 271 25.70 0.95 -10.66
N SER A 272 26.78 1.69 -10.44
CA SER A 272 28.12 1.36 -10.94
C SER A 272 29.10 1.20 -9.78
N GLY A 273 29.88 0.12 -9.78
CA GLY A 273 30.82 -0.20 -8.70
C GLY A 273 31.28 -1.66 -8.74
N GLU A 274 31.87 -2.16 -7.65
CA GLU A 274 31.95 -3.62 -7.47
C GLU A 274 30.56 -4.19 -7.09
N ARG A 275 30.48 -5.51 -6.98
CA ARG A 275 29.25 -6.29 -6.82
C ARG A 275 28.27 -5.67 -5.83
N ALA A 276 26.99 -5.54 -6.20
CA ALA A 276 25.91 -5.26 -5.26
C ALA A 276 25.39 -6.58 -4.67
N GLY A 277 25.16 -6.63 -3.36
CA GLY A 277 24.55 -7.78 -2.67
C GLY A 277 23.02 -7.75 -2.77
N ALA A 278 22.44 -6.54 -2.72
CA ALA A 278 21.03 -6.29 -2.97
C ALA A 278 20.83 -4.93 -3.61
N PHE A 279 19.90 -4.83 -4.54
CA PHE A 279 19.46 -3.57 -5.13
C PHE A 279 17.97 -3.66 -5.40
N SER A 280 17.17 -2.79 -4.77
CA SER A 280 15.72 -2.80 -4.91
C SER A 280 15.13 -1.39 -5.04
N LEU A 281 14.04 -1.33 -5.78
CA LEU A 281 13.27 -0.14 -6.09
C LEU A 281 11.79 -0.47 -5.86
N CYS A 282 11.17 0.16 -4.88
CA CYS A 282 9.79 -0.13 -4.46
C CYS A 282 8.91 1.10 -4.72
N PRO A 283 7.79 0.98 -5.46
CA PRO A 283 6.79 2.03 -5.55
C PRO A 283 6.33 2.40 -4.15
N ALA A 284 6.23 3.70 -3.91
CA ALA A 284 5.83 4.25 -2.65
C ALA A 284 5.13 5.58 -2.89
N ALA A 285 4.07 5.83 -2.14
CA ALA A 285 3.48 7.16 -2.14
C ALA A 285 4.48 8.16 -1.55
N VAL A 286 4.70 9.31 -2.21
CA VAL A 286 5.30 10.44 -1.52
C VAL A 286 4.34 10.85 -0.41
N PRO A 287 4.78 10.77 0.85
CA PRO A 287 3.92 11.16 1.95
C PRO A 287 3.63 12.65 1.81
N VAL A 288 2.38 13.01 2.03
CA VAL A 288 1.93 14.40 1.92
C VAL A 288 2.65 15.33 2.88
N PHE A 289 3.07 14.76 4.01
CA PHE A 289 3.96 15.38 4.96
C PHE A 289 4.95 14.32 5.47
N PRO A 290 6.24 14.64 5.68
CA PRO A 290 7.19 13.69 6.25
C PRO A 290 6.67 13.06 7.55
N ALA A 291 7.00 11.79 7.81
CA ALA A 291 6.51 11.08 9.00
C ALA A 291 6.65 11.93 10.28
N PRO A 292 5.60 12.04 11.13
CA PRO A 292 5.64 12.88 12.33
C PRO A 292 6.82 12.57 13.24
N LEU A 293 7.47 13.61 13.77
CA LEU A 293 8.58 13.44 14.73
C LEU A 293 8.03 12.90 16.05
N THR A 294 8.66 11.90 16.64
CA THR A 294 8.26 11.44 17.99
C THR A 294 8.82 12.39 19.04
N ALA A 295 7.95 12.98 19.85
CA ALA A 295 8.33 13.93 20.88
C ALA A 295 7.28 13.96 22.01
N ASP A 296 7.70 14.33 23.22
CA ASP A 296 6.77 14.77 24.25
C ASP A 296 6.27 16.20 23.95
N PRO A 297 5.14 16.64 24.51
CA PRO A 297 4.56 17.96 24.22
C PRO A 297 5.47 19.14 24.58
N GLY A 298 6.34 19.00 25.59
CA GLY A 298 7.31 20.03 25.94
C GLY A 298 8.37 20.21 24.85
N VAL A 299 8.91 19.10 24.34
CA VAL A 299 9.83 19.13 23.19
C VAL A 299 9.14 19.67 21.93
N ALA A 300 7.89 19.31 21.68
CA ALA A 300 7.13 19.84 20.54
C ALA A 300 6.97 21.37 20.63
N LEU A 301 6.65 21.90 21.82
CA LEU A 301 6.51 23.35 22.06
C LEU A 301 7.82 24.12 21.85
N ASP A 302 8.95 23.55 22.27
CA ASP A 302 10.28 24.15 22.21
C ASP A 302 11.02 23.86 20.89
N TRP A 303 10.45 23.05 20.00
CA TRP A 303 11.12 22.66 18.76
C TRP A 303 11.48 23.88 17.89
N PRO A 304 12.74 24.03 17.43
CA PRO A 304 13.15 25.20 16.67
C PRO A 304 12.47 25.28 15.30
N ARG A 305 11.96 26.46 14.93
CA ARG A 305 11.22 26.67 13.67
C ARG A 305 12.11 26.49 12.43
N GLU A 306 13.40 26.78 12.55
CA GLU A 306 14.41 26.56 11.50
C GLU A 306 14.59 25.09 11.13
N HIS A 307 14.16 24.16 12.00
CA HIS A 307 14.17 22.72 11.74
C HIS A 307 12.83 22.18 11.27
N TRP A 308 11.82 23.04 11.07
CA TRP A 308 10.54 22.61 10.53
C TRP A 308 10.71 22.14 9.10
N ARG A 309 10.05 21.03 8.78
CA ARG A 309 10.06 20.43 7.45
C ARG A 309 9.07 21.11 6.49
N ASP A 310 8.12 21.86 7.04
CA ASP A 310 7.29 22.82 6.32
C ASP A 310 7.28 24.17 7.06
N SER A 311 7.46 25.26 6.34
CA SER A 311 7.46 26.62 6.91
C SER A 311 6.13 27.04 7.58
N ARG A 312 5.03 26.34 7.26
CA ARG A 312 3.66 26.60 7.72
C ARG A 312 3.35 25.87 9.02
N PHE A 313 3.80 24.62 9.19
CA PHE A 313 3.55 23.83 10.39
C PHE A 313 4.54 22.65 10.52
N GLU A 314 4.66 22.11 11.73
CA GLU A 314 5.35 20.84 12.00
C GLU A 314 4.39 19.87 12.71
N ILE A 315 4.58 18.57 12.51
CA ILE A 315 3.75 17.52 13.10
C ILE A 315 4.59 16.60 13.97
N PHE A 316 4.14 16.44 15.20
CA PHE A 316 4.72 15.52 16.16
C PHE A 316 3.74 14.38 16.46
N ARG A 317 4.29 13.23 16.82
CA ARG A 317 3.58 12.13 17.44
C ARG A 317 3.92 12.16 18.92
N TRP A 318 2.89 12.19 19.77
CA TRP A 318 3.10 12.17 21.21
C TRP A 318 3.74 10.85 21.63
N ASP A 319 4.95 10.90 22.16
CA ASP A 319 5.74 9.73 22.55
C ASP A 319 5.03 8.76 23.50
N ALA A 320 4.38 9.27 24.55
CA ALA A 320 3.64 8.48 25.53
C ALA A 320 2.28 7.98 24.98
N PHE A 321 1.73 8.69 23.98
CA PHE A 321 0.42 8.39 23.39
C PHE A 321 0.48 8.42 21.86
N PRO A 322 1.10 7.41 21.21
CA PRO A 322 1.47 7.47 19.79
C PRO A 322 0.31 7.59 18.79
N SER A 323 -0.93 7.38 19.23
CA SER A 323 -2.14 7.62 18.45
C SER A 323 -2.58 9.09 18.41
N LEU A 324 -1.91 9.99 19.14
CA LEU A 324 -2.18 11.42 19.10
C LEU A 324 -1.11 12.15 18.27
N LEU A 325 -1.57 12.99 17.35
CA LEU A 325 -0.72 13.89 16.59
C LEU A 325 -0.84 15.31 17.15
N ILE A 326 0.29 16.01 17.21
CA ILE A 326 0.39 17.40 17.65
C ILE A 326 0.78 18.24 16.45
N PHE A 327 -0.09 19.16 16.06
CA PHE A 327 0.17 20.15 15.02
C PHE A 327 0.65 21.45 15.66
N ASP A 328 1.84 21.90 15.31
CA ASP A 328 2.36 23.20 15.72
C ASP A 328 2.40 24.12 14.50
N THR A 329 1.46 25.07 14.42
CA THR A 329 1.30 25.94 13.25
C THR A 329 2.06 27.25 13.39
N ALA A 330 2.48 27.81 12.26
CA ALA A 330 3.22 29.06 12.21
C ALA A 330 2.43 30.26 12.74
N ASP A 331 1.13 30.29 12.46
CA ASP A 331 0.22 31.37 12.81
C ASP A 331 -1.24 30.88 12.83
N TYR A 332 -2.16 31.74 13.30
CA TYR A 332 -3.59 31.43 13.31
C TYR A 332 -4.18 31.34 11.91
N ALA A 333 -3.61 31.99 10.91
CA ALA A 333 -4.14 31.91 9.54
C ALA A 333 -3.91 30.51 8.94
N VAL A 334 -2.74 29.89 9.18
CA VAL A 334 -2.48 28.48 8.82
C VAL A 334 -3.39 27.56 9.61
N GLN A 335 -3.54 27.78 10.92
CA GLN A 335 -4.41 26.97 11.78
C GLN A 335 -5.87 27.02 11.31
N ASP A 336 -6.36 28.21 10.96
CA ASP A 336 -7.73 28.40 10.47
C ASP A 336 -7.98 27.65 9.15
N ARG A 337 -7.03 27.68 8.21
CA ARG A 337 -7.17 26.96 6.93
C ARG A 337 -7.21 25.43 7.09
N LEU A 338 -6.63 24.91 8.17
CA LEU A 338 -6.68 23.48 8.50
C LEU A 338 -7.93 23.12 9.31
N PHE A 339 -8.28 23.91 10.31
CA PHE A 339 -9.15 23.46 11.41
C PHE A 339 -10.39 24.31 11.67
N LYS A 340 -10.52 25.52 11.08
CA LYS A 340 -11.64 26.41 11.40
C LYS A 340 -12.98 25.76 11.09
N ARG A 341 -13.15 25.20 9.89
CA ARG A 341 -14.42 24.55 9.49
C ARG A 341 -14.73 23.33 10.35
N LEU A 342 -13.70 22.58 10.76
CA LEU A 342 -13.84 21.46 11.70
C LEU A 342 -14.44 21.95 13.03
N ALA A 343 -13.97 23.06 13.60
CA ALA A 343 -14.52 23.60 14.84
C ALA A 343 -16.03 23.92 14.70
N PHE A 344 -16.44 24.49 13.56
CA PHE A 344 -17.85 24.73 13.27
C PHE A 344 -18.64 23.41 13.12
N PHE A 345 -18.05 22.42 12.47
CA PHE A 345 -18.68 21.12 12.24
C PHE A 345 -18.83 20.28 13.51
N VAL A 346 -17.90 20.37 14.47
CA VAL A 346 -17.87 19.50 15.66
C VAL A 346 -18.51 20.17 16.88
N GLU A 347 -18.18 21.43 17.16
CA GLU A 347 -18.42 22.05 18.47
C GLU A 347 -19.41 23.22 18.43
N LYS A 348 -19.40 24.06 17.39
CA LYS A 348 -20.17 25.31 17.39
C LYS A 348 -21.67 25.06 17.25
N ALA A 349 -22.43 25.57 18.22
CA ALA A 349 -23.89 25.51 18.21
C ALA A 349 -24.47 26.13 16.92
N GLY A 350 -25.40 25.42 16.28
CA GLY A 350 -26.03 25.84 15.01
C GLY A 350 -25.26 25.43 13.73
N PHE A 351 -24.05 24.89 13.86
CA PHE A 351 -23.24 24.40 12.74
C PHE A 351 -22.96 22.91 12.79
N ARG A 352 -23.04 22.29 13.98
CA ARG A 352 -22.69 20.90 14.20
C ARG A 352 -23.27 19.94 13.16
N GLY A 353 -22.40 19.12 12.57
CA GLY A 353 -22.75 18.13 11.55
C GLY A 353 -23.03 18.71 10.15
N ARG A 354 -22.85 20.02 9.95
CA ARG A 354 -23.02 20.70 8.66
C ARG A 354 -21.72 21.34 8.21
N LEU A 355 -21.37 21.14 6.94
CA LEU A 355 -20.26 21.84 6.30
C LEU A 355 -20.67 23.29 6.00
N ALA A 356 -20.08 24.23 6.73
CA ALA A 356 -20.28 25.66 6.49
C ALA A 356 -19.42 26.12 5.31
N ALA A 357 -19.93 26.96 4.41
CA ALA A 357 -19.14 27.53 3.32
C ALA A 357 -18.17 28.62 3.82
N ASP A 358 -17.09 28.89 3.09
CA ASP A 358 -16.08 29.89 3.50
C ASP A 358 -16.70 31.26 3.81
N ILE A 359 -17.59 31.73 2.93
CA ILE A 359 -18.26 33.03 3.10
C ILE A 359 -19.08 33.13 4.40
N GLU A 360 -19.53 31.99 4.94
CA GLU A 360 -20.30 31.94 6.19
C GLU A 360 -19.41 32.06 7.42
N ILE A 361 -18.19 31.51 7.37
CA ILE A 361 -17.27 31.44 8.51
C ILE A 361 -16.10 32.42 8.43
N ASP A 362 -15.90 33.10 7.30
CA ASP A 362 -14.77 34.01 7.06
C ASP A 362 -14.61 35.07 8.16
N GLY A 363 -15.70 35.79 8.47
CA GLY A 363 -15.73 36.81 9.51
C GLY A 363 -15.90 36.31 10.94
N LEU A 364 -16.02 35.00 11.14
CA LEU A 364 -16.17 34.40 12.47
C LEU A 364 -14.79 34.01 13.01
N HIS A 365 -14.60 34.05 14.33
CA HIS A 365 -13.38 33.54 14.95
C HIS A 365 -13.48 32.02 15.12
N GLY A 366 -12.40 31.33 14.76
CA GLY A 366 -12.13 29.96 15.20
C GLY A 366 -11.74 29.92 16.68
N TRP A 367 -11.16 28.81 17.09
CA TRP A 367 -10.54 28.67 18.41
C TRP A 367 -9.03 28.94 18.32
N ASN A 368 -8.38 29.20 19.46
CA ASN A 368 -6.94 29.49 19.50
C ASN A 368 -6.07 28.22 19.53
N ALA A 369 -6.72 27.09 19.74
CA ALA A 369 -6.18 25.74 19.77
C ALA A 369 -7.32 24.81 19.37
N HIS A 370 -7.01 23.59 18.94
CA HIS A 370 -8.03 22.65 18.48
C HIS A 370 -7.66 21.22 18.81
N ASP A 371 -8.67 20.42 19.14
CA ASP A 371 -8.61 18.99 19.36
C ASP A 371 -9.70 18.28 18.56
N TYR A 372 -9.37 17.20 17.88
CA TYR A 372 -10.38 16.39 17.21
C TYR A 372 -10.07 14.90 17.28
N ARG A 373 -11.06 14.12 17.75
CA ARG A 373 -10.98 12.67 17.75
C ARG A 373 -11.22 12.07 16.36
N ALA A 374 -10.68 10.88 16.14
CA ALA A 374 -10.78 10.13 14.88
C ALA A 374 -12.21 10.03 14.32
N VAL A 375 -13.24 9.86 15.17
CA VAL A 375 -14.64 9.73 14.73
C VAL A 375 -15.15 11.01 14.09
N ASP A 376 -14.85 12.17 14.67
CA ASP A 376 -15.39 13.43 14.17
C ASP A 376 -14.63 13.92 12.93
N LEU A 377 -13.32 13.65 12.86
CA LEU A 377 -12.52 13.81 11.65
C LEU A 377 -13.08 12.96 10.49
N ALA A 378 -13.34 11.68 10.71
CA ALA A 378 -13.90 10.80 9.69
C ALA A 378 -15.28 11.28 9.21
N ARG A 379 -16.15 11.71 10.14
CA ARG A 379 -17.46 12.26 9.80
C ARG A 379 -17.36 13.52 8.95
N PHE A 380 -16.43 14.42 9.27
CA PHE A 380 -16.22 15.65 8.50
C PHE A 380 -15.82 15.35 7.04
N PHE A 381 -14.80 14.50 6.84
CA PHE A 381 -14.34 14.17 5.50
C PHE A 381 -15.33 13.29 4.72
N GLU A 382 -16.05 12.38 5.38
CA GLU A 382 -17.12 11.61 4.74
C GLU A 382 -18.28 12.51 4.31
N SER A 383 -18.70 13.47 5.16
CA SER A 383 -19.68 14.50 4.76
C SER A 383 -19.20 15.27 3.54
N ALA A 384 -17.92 15.67 3.51
CA ALA A 384 -17.38 16.41 2.38
C ALA A 384 -17.38 15.58 1.08
N ARG A 385 -17.06 14.28 1.18
CA ARG A 385 -17.09 13.34 0.05
C ARG A 385 -18.52 13.13 -0.46
N VAL A 386 -19.47 12.83 0.42
CA VAL A 386 -20.87 12.55 0.07
C VAL A 386 -21.55 13.77 -0.54
N GLU A 387 -21.31 14.96 0.02
CA GLU A 387 -21.89 16.22 -0.45
C GLU A 387 -21.14 16.81 -1.66
N ASN A 388 -20.01 16.21 -2.07
CA ASN A 388 -19.05 16.78 -3.03
C ASN A 388 -18.67 18.23 -2.66
N PHE A 389 -18.44 18.45 -1.37
CA PHE A 389 -18.13 19.76 -0.82
C PHE A 389 -16.70 20.20 -1.21
N PRO A 390 -16.51 21.45 -1.67
CA PRO A 390 -15.20 21.93 -2.08
C PRO A 390 -14.33 22.26 -0.85
N LEU A 391 -13.51 21.30 -0.42
CA LEU A 391 -12.49 21.52 0.61
C LEU A 391 -11.38 22.46 0.14
N LEU A 392 -10.78 23.19 1.08
CA LEU A 392 -9.53 23.93 0.90
C LEU A 392 -8.37 22.97 0.59
N ASN A 393 -7.27 23.50 0.06
CA ASN A 393 -6.08 22.69 -0.20
C ASN A 393 -5.49 22.14 1.10
N GLU A 394 -5.45 22.95 2.16
CA GLU A 394 -5.00 22.55 3.49
C GLU A 394 -5.93 21.51 4.14
N GLU A 395 -7.25 21.61 3.95
CA GLU A 395 -8.19 20.59 4.43
C GLU A 395 -7.96 19.24 3.72
N ARG A 396 -7.67 19.24 2.41
CA ARG A 396 -7.28 18.02 1.68
C ARG A 396 -5.90 17.51 2.09
N GLU A 397 -4.98 18.40 2.44
CA GLU A 397 -3.68 18.05 2.99
C GLU A 397 -3.83 17.34 4.33
N LEU A 398 -4.66 17.90 5.22
CA LEU A 398 -5.05 17.29 6.48
C LEU A 398 -5.69 15.91 6.28
N GLU A 399 -6.66 15.75 5.38
CA GLU A 399 -7.28 14.44 5.08
C GLU A 399 -6.22 13.38 4.77
N ARG A 400 -5.28 13.70 3.88
CA ARG A 400 -4.24 12.76 3.45
C ARG A 400 -3.27 12.42 4.58
N ILE A 401 -2.85 13.41 5.37
CA ILE A 401 -2.03 13.17 6.56
C ILE A 401 -2.77 12.22 7.52
N LEU A 402 -4.05 12.45 7.79
CA LEU A 402 -4.82 11.62 8.71
C LEU A 402 -5.00 10.19 8.20
N LEU A 403 -5.16 10.00 6.88
CA LEU A 403 -5.20 8.68 6.24
C LEU A 403 -3.86 7.95 6.37
N GLU A 404 -2.75 8.62 6.07
CA GLU A 404 -1.39 8.08 6.18
C GLU A 404 -1.04 7.68 7.62
N GLN A 405 -1.49 8.48 8.60
CA GLN A 405 -1.24 8.22 10.01
C GLN A 405 -2.28 7.27 10.65
N GLY A 406 -3.28 6.81 9.89
CA GLY A 406 -4.29 5.86 10.35
C GLY A 406 -5.27 6.43 11.38
N ILE A 407 -5.36 7.76 11.52
CA ILE A 407 -6.35 8.46 12.36
C ILE A 407 -7.74 8.36 11.72
N ILE A 408 -7.80 8.44 10.40
CA ILE A 408 -8.98 8.07 9.60
C ILE A 408 -8.56 6.99 8.58
N ARG A 409 -9.52 6.26 8.03
CA ARG A 409 -9.26 5.18 7.06
C ARG A 409 -10.23 5.27 5.91
N ARG A 410 -9.81 4.77 4.75
CA ARG A 410 -10.68 4.62 3.59
C ARG A 410 -11.11 3.17 3.45
N ALA A 411 -12.41 2.92 3.53
CA ALA A 411 -13.01 1.62 3.29
C ALA A 411 -12.91 1.24 1.81
N ARG A 412 -13.18 -0.03 1.50
CA ARG A 412 -13.07 -0.58 0.14
C ARG A 412 -14.01 0.10 -0.87
N ASP A 413 -15.18 0.54 -0.41
CA ASP A 413 -16.17 1.26 -1.22
C ASP A 413 -15.89 2.78 -1.33
N GLY A 414 -14.79 3.24 -0.75
CA GLY A 414 -14.37 4.64 -0.74
C GLY A 414 -14.95 5.47 0.40
N THR A 415 -15.77 4.89 1.30
CA THR A 415 -16.24 5.57 2.51
C THR A 415 -15.09 5.89 3.45
N ILE A 416 -15.14 7.05 4.10
CA ILE A 416 -14.15 7.45 5.11
C ILE A 416 -14.67 7.04 6.50
N GLU A 417 -13.89 6.21 7.17
CA GLU A 417 -14.19 5.63 8.48
C GLU A 417 -13.20 6.11 9.55
N SER A 418 -13.61 6.00 10.81
CA SER A 418 -12.75 6.32 11.94
C SER A 418 -11.62 5.30 12.04
N GLY A 419 -10.39 5.82 12.21
CA GLY A 419 -9.22 5.04 12.57
C GLY A 419 -9.04 4.98 14.08
N ALA A 420 -7.82 5.21 14.56
CA ALA A 420 -7.52 5.27 15.98
C ALA A 420 -6.87 6.61 16.33
N GLY A 421 -7.20 7.17 17.50
CA GLY A 421 -6.52 8.35 18.00
C GLY A 421 -7.25 9.68 17.76
N GLY A 422 -6.46 10.72 17.54
CA GLY A 422 -6.93 12.08 17.35
C GLY A 422 -5.79 13.05 17.08
N ILE A 423 -6.14 14.32 16.95
CA ILE A 423 -5.17 15.39 16.78
C ILE A 423 -5.40 16.48 17.82
N ILE A 424 -4.32 17.18 18.15
CA ILE A 424 -4.34 18.43 18.89
C ILE A 424 -3.51 19.46 18.14
N SER A 425 -3.80 20.74 18.31
CA SER A 425 -3.07 21.82 17.63
C SER A 425 -2.89 23.05 18.48
N VAL A 426 -1.73 23.70 18.30
CA VAL A 426 -1.39 25.00 18.88
C VAL A 426 -0.75 25.89 17.81
N SER A 427 -0.80 27.20 18.02
CA SER A 427 -0.20 28.19 17.11
C SER A 427 0.99 28.91 17.76
N ARG A 428 2.05 29.14 16.98
CA ARG A 428 3.21 29.97 17.34
C ARG A 428 2.89 31.46 17.45
N GLU A 429 1.72 31.90 16.97
CA GLU A 429 1.25 33.28 17.15
C GLU A 429 0.77 33.56 18.58
N SER A 430 0.40 32.52 19.34
CA SER A 430 0.11 32.66 20.77
C SER A 430 1.40 32.94 21.55
N ALA A 431 1.31 33.73 22.63
CA ALA A 431 2.43 33.92 23.55
C ALA A 431 2.86 32.59 24.20
N ASP A 432 4.14 32.42 24.53
CA ASP A 432 4.69 31.14 25.03
C ASP A 432 3.93 30.53 26.21
N TYR A 433 3.50 31.37 27.16
CA TYR A 433 2.71 30.91 28.31
C TYR A 433 1.32 30.40 27.90
N LEU A 434 0.70 30.98 26.87
CA LEU A 434 -0.56 30.52 26.31
C LEU A 434 -0.37 29.22 25.53
N ARG A 435 0.72 29.09 24.76
CA ARG A 435 1.02 27.83 24.06
C ARG A 435 1.17 26.68 25.04
N SER A 436 1.84 26.91 26.17
CA SER A 436 1.97 25.92 27.23
C SER A 436 0.62 25.55 27.86
N LEU A 437 -0.24 26.55 28.11
CA LEU A 437 -1.59 26.34 28.64
C LEU A 437 -2.46 25.56 27.66
N PHE A 438 -2.49 25.96 26.39
CA PHE A 438 -3.26 25.28 25.35
C PHE A 438 -2.75 23.86 25.14
N MET A 439 -1.44 23.63 25.05
CA MET A 439 -0.90 22.27 24.91
C MET A 439 -1.34 21.34 26.05
N ALA A 440 -1.36 21.83 27.29
CA ALA A 440 -1.86 21.06 28.41
C ALA A 440 -3.37 20.79 28.32
N HIS A 441 -4.15 21.82 27.97
CA HIS A 441 -5.60 21.73 27.79
C HIS A 441 -5.98 20.75 26.67
N GLU A 442 -5.49 20.98 25.45
CA GLU A 442 -5.72 20.09 24.31
C GLU A 442 -5.18 18.70 24.57
N GLY A 443 -4.04 18.60 25.28
CA GLY A 443 -3.47 17.32 25.68
C GLY A 443 -4.44 16.48 26.51
N PHE A 444 -5.20 17.09 27.42
CA PHE A 444 -6.24 16.38 28.18
C PHE A 444 -7.39 15.92 27.30
N HIS A 445 -7.82 16.72 26.32
CA HIS A 445 -8.81 16.26 25.33
C HIS A 445 -8.29 15.06 24.52
N GLY A 446 -7.03 15.13 24.10
CA GLY A 446 -6.33 14.02 23.46
C GLY A 446 -6.41 12.73 24.28
N LEU A 447 -6.13 12.80 25.59
CA LEU A 447 -6.28 11.65 26.49
C LEU A 447 -7.73 11.18 26.60
N PHE A 448 -8.67 12.10 26.75
CA PHE A 448 -10.10 11.80 26.80
C PHE A 448 -10.59 11.04 25.54
N PHE A 449 -9.98 11.28 24.38
CA PHE A 449 -10.30 10.60 23.13
C PHE A 449 -9.83 9.15 23.07
N ILE A 450 -8.68 8.84 23.65
CA ILE A 450 -7.99 7.55 23.45
C ILE A 450 -8.01 6.64 24.68
N ASP A 451 -8.23 7.21 25.87
CA ASP A 451 -8.14 6.50 27.14
C ASP A 451 -9.53 6.43 27.78
N GLU A 452 -10.08 5.22 27.84
CA GLU A 452 -11.41 4.96 28.42
C GLU A 452 -11.42 5.20 29.93
N ASP A 453 -10.34 4.87 30.65
CA ASP A 453 -10.23 5.06 32.10
C ASP A 453 -10.18 6.56 32.44
N PHE A 454 -9.44 7.35 31.66
CA PHE A 454 -9.41 8.81 31.81
C PHE A 454 -10.78 9.43 31.52
N ARG A 455 -11.47 8.96 30.47
CA ARG A 455 -12.83 9.41 30.14
C ARG A 455 -13.83 9.09 31.24
N ASP A 456 -13.75 7.89 31.81
CA ASP A 456 -14.61 7.46 32.91
C ASP A 456 -14.31 8.27 34.18
N PHE A 457 -13.04 8.52 34.47
CA PHE A 457 -12.63 9.41 35.55
C PHE A 457 -13.23 10.81 35.41
N SER A 458 -13.13 11.44 34.23
CA SER A 458 -13.72 12.76 33.96
C SER A 458 -15.24 12.74 34.12
N ARG A 459 -15.91 11.68 33.64
CA ARG A 459 -17.36 11.51 33.83
C ARG A 459 -17.71 11.40 35.32
N GLU A 460 -16.97 10.64 36.11
CA GLU A 460 -17.18 10.56 37.56
C GLU A 460 -17.01 11.92 38.24
N ARG A 461 -15.96 12.68 37.87
CA ARG A 461 -15.74 14.03 38.41
C ARG A 461 -16.90 14.96 38.06
N TRP A 462 -17.35 14.96 36.81
CA TRP A 462 -18.51 15.73 36.38
C TRP A 462 -19.75 15.34 37.17
N GLN A 463 -20.03 14.04 37.33
CA GLN A 463 -21.21 13.58 38.06
C GLN A 463 -21.17 13.90 39.56
N ALA A 464 -19.97 14.02 40.15
CA ALA A 464 -19.80 14.40 41.55
C ALA A 464 -20.05 15.90 41.82
N LEU A 465 -20.06 16.76 40.80
CA LEU A 465 -20.36 18.17 40.97
C LEU A 465 -21.78 18.40 41.47
N SER A 466 -21.94 19.43 42.32
CA SER A 466 -23.27 19.86 42.72
C SER A 466 -24.01 20.45 41.52
N ARG A 467 -25.35 20.48 41.58
CA ARG A 467 -26.16 21.13 40.54
C ARG A 467 -25.74 22.58 40.31
N GLN A 468 -25.40 23.31 41.37
CA GLN A 468 -24.98 24.71 41.27
C GLN A 468 -23.66 24.87 40.51
N ASP A 469 -22.71 23.96 40.72
CA ASP A 469 -21.42 23.99 40.03
C ASP A 469 -21.59 23.65 38.55
N LYS A 470 -22.41 22.63 38.23
CA LYS A 470 -22.78 22.30 36.86
C LYS A 470 -23.45 23.48 36.16
N ASP A 471 -24.43 24.12 36.81
CA ASP A 471 -25.15 25.27 36.25
C ASP A 471 -24.18 26.45 35.96
N PHE A 472 -23.18 26.67 36.81
CA PHE A 472 -22.13 27.68 36.58
C PHE A 472 -21.27 27.35 35.34
N ILE A 473 -20.77 26.12 35.24
CA ILE A 473 -19.92 25.68 34.11
C ILE A 473 -20.70 25.72 32.80
N LEU A 474 -21.93 25.19 32.79
CA LEU A 474 -22.79 25.21 31.60
C LEU A 474 -23.11 26.65 31.15
N SER A 475 -23.28 27.58 32.09
CA SER A 475 -23.46 29.00 31.76
C SER A 475 -22.22 29.61 31.10
N PHE A 476 -21.02 29.20 31.51
CA PHE A 476 -19.77 29.62 30.88
C PHE A 476 -19.62 29.03 29.47
N PHE A 477 -19.92 27.75 29.28
CA PHE A 477 -19.88 27.10 27.96
C PHE A 477 -20.91 27.69 26.98
N ASP A 478 -22.13 27.96 27.43
CA ASP A 478 -23.14 28.65 26.61
C ASP A 478 -22.68 30.06 26.19
N TYR A 479 -22.07 30.81 27.12
CA TYR A 479 -21.46 32.11 26.82
C TYR A 479 -20.37 32.01 25.74
N GLN A 480 -19.54 30.96 25.77
CA GLN A 480 -18.52 30.65 24.77
C GLN A 480 -19.08 30.01 23.48
N ARG A 481 -20.40 29.78 23.40
CA ARG A 481 -21.14 29.21 22.25
C ARG A 481 -20.90 27.72 21.98
N TYR A 482 -20.56 26.95 23.02
CA TYR A 482 -20.56 25.48 22.95
C TYR A 482 -21.99 24.92 22.97
N ASP A 483 -22.19 23.73 22.39
CA ASP A 483 -23.43 22.97 22.51
C ASP A 483 -23.52 22.25 23.87
N THR A 484 -24.12 22.91 24.85
CA THR A 484 -24.34 22.37 26.20
C THR A 484 -25.35 21.21 26.25
N GLY A 485 -26.01 20.90 25.13
CA GLY A 485 -26.89 19.73 25.00
C GLY A 485 -26.12 18.42 24.78
N ASP A 486 -24.85 18.48 24.40
CA ASP A 486 -23.98 17.32 24.25
C ASP A 486 -23.21 17.05 25.54
N GLU A 487 -23.62 16.00 26.26
CA GLU A 487 -22.97 15.57 27.50
C GLU A 487 -21.52 15.10 27.25
N TYR A 488 -21.22 14.47 26.11
CA TYR A 488 -19.86 14.05 25.79
C TYR A 488 -18.94 15.26 25.64
N LEU A 489 -19.38 16.26 24.86
CA LEU A 489 -18.65 17.52 24.68
C LEU A 489 -18.48 18.23 26.02
N THR A 490 -19.56 18.37 26.79
CA THR A 490 -19.51 19.05 28.09
C THR A 490 -18.52 18.41 29.07
N ILE A 491 -18.46 17.07 29.12
CA ILE A 491 -17.52 16.36 29.99
C ILE A 491 -16.08 16.48 29.46
N ASN A 492 -15.89 16.50 28.14
CA ASN A 492 -14.57 16.71 27.53
C ASN A 492 -13.99 18.08 27.90
N GLU A 493 -14.82 19.13 27.85
CA GLU A 493 -14.46 20.54 28.08
C GLU A 493 -14.25 20.93 29.57
N PHE A 494 -14.82 20.14 30.49
CA PHE A 494 -14.78 20.40 31.94
C PHE A 494 -13.44 20.00 32.57
#